data_AF-A0A3N5RYZ7-F1
#
_entry.id   AF-A0A3N5RYZ7-F1
#
_cell.length_a   1.000
_cell.length_b   1.000
_cell.length_c   1.000
_cell.angle_alpha   90.00
_cell.angle_beta   90.00
_cell.angle_gamma   90.00
#
_symmetry.space_group_name_H-M   'P 1'
#
loop_
_entity.id
_entity.type
_entity.pdbx_description
1 polymer ?
#
loop_
_entity_poly.entity_id
_entity_poly.type
_entity_poly.pdbx_seq_one_letter_code
_entity_poly.pdbx_strand_id
1 'polypeptide(L)' 'MSRYFIDKASKNAVFLCAFASIIVFLTIIVFIFKEGLPAFERVGFFSFLFGTEWRPSLGQYGILPMIVGSLYVTFGAL' A
#
# COMPACT_ATOMS: atom_id res chain seq x y z
N MET A 1 18.29 -5.32 -40.69
CA MET A 1 16.80 -5.30 -40.62
C MET A 1 16.26 -5.81 -39.29
N SER A 2 16.76 -6.95 -38.76
CA SER A 2 16.34 -7.50 -37.44
C SER A 2 16.52 -6.56 -36.24
N ARG A 3 17.70 -5.91 -36.09
CA ARG A 3 17.98 -5.00 -34.96
C ARG A 3 17.00 -3.82 -34.84
N TYR A 4 16.67 -3.20 -35.98
CA TYR A 4 15.71 -2.09 -36.03
C TYR A 4 14.30 -2.47 -35.55
N PHE A 5 13.84 -3.69 -35.87
CA PHE A 5 12.53 -4.17 -35.45
C PHE A 5 12.50 -4.46 -33.94
N ILE A 6 13.58 -5.04 -33.40
CA ILE A 6 13.72 -5.27 -31.95
C ILE A 6 13.74 -3.95 -31.19
N ASP A 7 14.53 -2.96 -31.63
CA ASP A 7 14.59 -1.65 -30.96
C ASP A 7 13.21 -0.95 -30.94
N LYS A 8 12.45 -1.05 -32.04
CA LYS A 8 11.09 -0.51 -32.13
C LYS A 8 10.12 -1.25 -31.20
N ALA A 9 10.18 -2.58 -31.18
CA ALA A 9 9.32 -3.41 -30.33
C ALA A 9 9.62 -3.18 -28.84
N SER A 10 10.89 -3.17 -28.45
CA SER A 10 11.33 -2.90 -27.08
C SER A 10 10.90 -1.50 -26.61
N LYS A 11 11.05 -0.48 -27.45
CA LYS A 11 10.59 0.88 -27.12
C LYS A 11 9.09 0.92 -26.82
N ASN A 12 8.28 0.29 -27.66
CA ASN A 12 6.83 0.25 -27.47
C ASN A 12 6.44 -0.60 -26.24
N ALA A 13 7.11 -1.73 -26.02
CA ALA A 13 6.86 -2.60 -24.87
C ALA A 13 7.15 -1.88 -23.54
N VAL A 14 8.31 -1.23 -23.42
CA VAL A 14 8.67 -0.48 -22.20
C VAL A 14 7.71 0.70 -21.99
N PHE A 15 7.30 1.39 -23.05
CA PHE A 15 6.30 2.46 -22.95
C PHE A 15 4.95 1.95 -22.42
N LEU A 16 4.47 0.82 -22.95
CA LEU A 16 3.23 0.20 -22.47
C LEU A 16 3.36 -0.29 -21.02
N CYS A 17 4.50 -0.88 -20.64
CA CYS A 17 4.76 -1.29 -19.25
C CYS A 17 4.79 -0.09 -18.29
N ALA A 18 5.44 1.01 -18.67
CA ALA A 18 5.47 2.23 -17.86
C ALA A 18 4.06 2.81 -17.69
N PHE A 19 3.28 2.87 -18.77
CA PHE A 19 1.90 3.34 -18.72
C PHE A 19 1.00 2.43 -17.85
N ALA A 20 1.12 1.11 -18.02
CA ALA A 20 0.41 0.14 -17.19
C ALA A 20 0.80 0.26 -15.71
N SER A 21 2.08 0.48 -15.39
CA SER A 21 2.54 0.69 -14.02
C SER A 21 1.87 1.90 -13.37
N ILE A 22 1.70 3.01 -14.12
CA ILE A 22 1.01 4.21 -13.62
C ILE A 22 -0.47 3.89 -13.36
N ILE A 23 -1.13 3.19 -14.28
CA ILE A 23 -2.55 2.80 -14.09
C ILE A 23 -2.72 1.91 -12.87
N VAL A 24 -1.86 0.90 -12.70
CA VAL A 24 -1.90 0.00 -11.55
C VAL A 24 -1.66 0.78 -10.25
N PHE A 25 -0.68 1.67 -10.24
CA PHE A 25 -0.41 2.53 -9.09
C PHE A 25 -1.62 3.40 -8.71
N LEU A 26 -2.24 4.07 -9.69
CA LEU A 26 -3.46 4.86 -9.45
C LEU A 26 -4.62 3.99 -8.97
N THR A 27 -4.75 2.78 -9.51
CA THR A 27 -5.78 1.81 -9.09
C THR A 27 -5.59 1.41 -7.63
N ILE A 28 -4.34 1.15 -7.21
CA ILE A 28 -4.00 0.83 -5.81
C ILE A 28 -4.36 2.00 -4.90
N ILE A 29 -4.02 3.23 -5.28
CA ILE A 29 -4.38 4.44 -4.52
C ILE A 29 -5.90 4.50 -4.32
N VAL A 30 -6.67 4.40 -5.41
CA VAL A 30 -8.13 4.45 -5.35
C VAL A 30 -8.69 3.32 -4.48
N PHE A 31 -8.16 2.11 -4.59
CA PHE A 31 -8.58 0.96 -3.80
C PHE A 31 -8.33 1.18 -2.30
N ILE A 32 -7.16 1.69 -1.92
CA ILE A 32 -6.82 2.01 -0.53
C ILE A 32 -7.81 3.01 0.05
N PHE A 33 -8.14 4.09 -0.67
CA PHE A 33 -9.11 5.06 -0.18
C PHE A 33 -10.52 4.50 -0.12
N LYS A 34 -10.93 3.73 -1.15
CA LYS A 34 -12.26 3.13 -1.24
C LYS A 34 -12.53 2.14 -0.11
N GLU A 35 -11.57 1.30 0.24
CA GLU A 35 -11.73 0.30 1.32
C GLU A 35 -11.32 0.87 2.69
N GLY A 36 -10.33 1.77 2.73
CA GLY A 36 -9.77 2.33 3.96
C GLY A 36 -10.65 3.41 4.60
N LEU A 37 -11.22 4.34 3.83
CA LEU A 37 -12.07 5.40 4.41
C LEU A 37 -13.30 4.83 5.15
N PRO A 38 -14.08 3.89 4.60
CA PRO A 38 -15.19 3.28 5.32
C PRO A 38 -14.75 2.48 6.55
N ALA A 39 -13.53 1.94 6.56
CA ALA A 39 -12.98 1.27 7.73
C ALA A 39 -12.75 2.25 8.88
N PHE A 40 -12.24 3.46 8.58
CA PHE A 40 -12.07 4.51 9.58
C PHE A 40 -13.41 5.03 10.13
N GLU A 41 -14.48 5.05 9.33
CA GLU A 41 -15.82 5.40 9.82
C GLU A 41 -16.36 4.37 10.82
N ARG A 42 -16.12 3.08 10.59
CA ARG A 42 -16.59 2.00 11.48
C ARG A 42 -15.79 1.89 12.78
N VAL A 43 -14.47 2.07 12.70
CA VAL A 43 -13.56 1.89 13.85
C VAL A 43 -13.34 3.20 14.60
N GLY A 44 -13.36 4.33 13.90
CA GLY A 44 -12.94 5.64 14.39
C GLY A 44 -11.43 5.84 14.23
N PHE A 45 -11.03 6.97 13.64
CA PHE A 45 -9.61 7.30 13.38
C PHE A 45 -8.75 7.28 14.65
N PHE A 46 -9.23 7.88 15.75
CA PHE A 46 -8.49 7.90 17.02
C PHE A 46 -8.40 6.52 17.67
N SER A 47 -9.48 5.73 17.64
CA SER A 47 -9.49 4.36 18.16
C SER A 47 -8.55 3.45 17.38
N PHE A 48 -8.41 3.65 16.07
CA PHE A 48 -7.42 2.98 15.25
C PHE A 48 -6.00 3.39 15.63
N LEU A 49 -5.71 4.70 15.67
CA LEU A 49 -4.34 5.20 15.84
C LEU A 49 -3.78 4.99 17.26
N PHE A 50 -4.60 5.22 18.29
CA PHE A 50 -4.20 5.10 19.69
C PHE A 50 -4.66 3.79 20.35
N GLY A 51 -5.39 2.94 19.63
CA GLY A 51 -5.81 1.63 20.13
C GLY A 51 -4.62 0.72 20.39
N THR A 52 -4.66 0.03 21.52
CA THR A 52 -3.59 -0.87 21.98
C THR A 52 -3.84 -2.34 21.64
N GLU A 53 -5.06 -2.70 21.24
CA GLU A 53 -5.45 -4.08 20.91
C GLU A 53 -5.72 -4.26 19.42
N TRP A 54 -5.13 -5.32 18.84
CA TRP A 54 -5.42 -5.78 17.49
C TRP A 54 -6.24 -7.07 17.55
N ARG A 55 -7.58 -6.95 17.46
CA ARG A 55 -8.52 -8.09 17.48
C ARG A 55 -9.58 -7.94 16.38
N PRO A 56 -9.24 -8.22 15.11
CA PRO A 56 -10.15 -8.06 13.98
C PRO A 56 -11.47 -8.81 14.11
N SER A 57 -11.46 -10.00 14.74
CA SER A 57 -12.66 -10.81 14.99
C SER A 57 -13.69 -10.14 15.91
N LEU A 58 -13.25 -9.20 16.76
CA LEU A 58 -14.09 -8.40 17.64
C LEU A 58 -14.28 -6.97 17.11
N GLY A 59 -13.83 -6.68 15.89
CA GLY A 59 -13.91 -5.35 15.29
C GLY A 59 -12.92 -4.33 15.86
N GLN A 60 -11.89 -4.76 16.59
CA GLN A 60 -10.88 -3.88 17.20
C GLN A 60 -9.61 -3.85 16.35
N TYR A 61 -9.19 -2.65 15.93
CA TYR A 61 -8.08 -2.45 14.99
C TYR A 61 -7.10 -1.39 15.49
N GLY A 62 -6.55 -1.55 16.70
CA GLY A 62 -5.53 -0.65 17.22
C GLY A 62 -4.16 -0.89 16.59
N ILE A 63 -3.60 0.11 15.89
CA ILE A 63 -2.30 -0.01 15.19
C ILE A 63 -1.10 0.43 16.05
N LEU A 64 -1.33 1.14 17.16
CA LEU A 64 -0.27 1.65 18.04
C LEU A 64 0.80 0.60 18.43
N PRO A 65 0.45 -0.62 18.89
CA PRO A 65 1.46 -1.61 19.28
C PRO A 65 2.33 -2.05 18.09
N MET A 66 1.79 -2.05 16.87
CA MET A 66 2.56 -2.36 15.66
C MET A 66 3.56 -1.25 15.33
N ILE A 67 3.16 0.02 15.49
CA ILE A 67 4.05 1.17 15.30
C ILE A 67 5.19 1.13 16.32
N VAL A 68 4.86 1.04 17.61
CA VAL A 68 5.84 1.03 18.70
C VAL A 68 6.75 -0.19 18.60
N GLY A 69 6.21 -1.37 18.31
CA GLY A 69 7.00 -2.58 18.12
C GLY A 69 7.99 -2.47 16.96
N SER A 70 7.56 -1.93 15.82
CA SER A 70 8.43 -1.72 14.64
C SER A 70 9.56 -0.74 14.94
N LEU A 71 9.26 0.36 15.63
CA LEU A 71 10.27 1.32 16.09
C LEU A 71 11.25 0.68 17.06
N TYR A 72 10.74 -0.06 18.05
CA TYR A 72 11.58 -0.71 19.07
C TYR A 72 12.55 -1.71 18.45
N VAL A 73 12.10 -2.54 17.51
CA VAL A 73 12.98 -3.47 16.76
C VAL A 73 14.00 -2.72 15.92
N THR A 74 13.59 -1.65 15.24
CA THR A 74 14.49 -0.85 14.39
C THR A 74 15.59 -0.18 15.22
N PHE A 75 15.25 0.43 16.35
CA PHE A 75 16.23 1.04 17.25
C PHE A 75 17.08 0.00 18.00
N GLY A 76 16.51 -1.14 18.37
CA GLY A 76 17.26 -2.22 19.03
C GLY A 76 18.19 -3.00 18.10
N ALA A 77 18.05 -2.86 16.79
CA ALA A 77 18.92 -3.47 15.79
C ALA A 77 20.12 -2.59 15.37
N LEU A 78 20.11 -1.31 15.74
CA LEU A 78 21.24 -0.38 15.60
C LEU A 78 22.23 -0.54 16.75
#